data_AF-A0A137R0U7-F1
#
_entry.id   AF-A0A137R0U7-F1
#
_cell.length_a   1.000
_cell.length_b   1.000
_cell.length_c   1.000
_cell.angle_alpha   90.00
_cell.angle_beta   90.00
_cell.angle_gamma   90.00
#
_symmetry.space_group_name_H-M   'P 1'
#
loop_
_entity.id
_entity.type
_entity.pdbx_description
1 polymer ?
#
loop_
_entity_poly.entity_id
_entity_poly.type
_entity_poly.pdbx_seq_one_letter_code
_entity_poly.pdbx_strand_id
1 'polypeptide(L)' 'YKPVALEVHPVLGELLQEFRIIRNIMGDPLARMPKLPVHPPDYTPQERYTLGQIELID' A
#
# COMPACT_ATOMS: atom_id res chain seq x y z
N TYR A 1 -4.26 15.01 -39.99
CA TYR A 1 -3.12 15.18 -39.07
C TYR A 1 -2.79 13.81 -38.49
N LYS A 2 -1.53 13.34 -38.61
CA LYS A 2 -1.14 12.06 -38.00
C LYS A 2 -0.92 12.30 -36.50
N PRO A 3 -1.50 11.50 -35.60
CA PRO A 3 -1.40 11.72 -34.17
C PRO A 3 -0.03 11.24 -33.65
N VAL A 4 1.02 12.01 -33.93
CA VAL A 4 2.39 11.76 -33.44
C VAL A 4 2.43 11.66 -31.91
N ALA A 5 1.52 12.35 -31.21
CA ALA A 5 1.38 12.25 -29.76
C ALA A 5 0.93 10.88 -29.24
N LEU A 6 0.44 9.98 -30.10
CA LEU A 6 0.05 8.61 -29.75
C LEU A 6 1.12 7.57 -30.13
N GLU A 7 2.20 7.98 -30.79
CA GLU A 7 3.33 7.09 -31.13
C GLU A 7 4.27 6.96 -29.93
N VAL A 8 3.84 6.18 -28.94
CA VAL A 8 4.70 5.77 -27.82
C VAL A 8 5.41 4.49 -28.20
N HIS A 9 6.73 4.57 -28.35
CA HIS A 9 7.59 3.41 -28.56
C HIS A 9 8.19 2.97 -27.23
N PRO A 10 7.83 1.79 -26.70
CA PRO A 10 8.49 1.26 -25.52
C PRO A 10 9.96 0.98 -25.86
N VAL A 11 10.87 1.33 -24.94
CA VAL A 11 12.27 0.94 -25.06
C VAL A 11 12.33 -0.57 -24.86
N LEU A 12 12.64 -1.32 -25.92
CA LEU A 12 12.79 -2.80 -25.91
C LEU A 12 14.09 -3.26 -25.22
N GLY A 13 14.52 -2.53 -24.19
CA GLY A 13 15.75 -2.78 -23.45
C GLY A 13 15.46 -3.30 -22.05
N GLU A 14 16.45 -3.97 -21.46
CA GLU A 14 16.38 -4.34 -20.05
C GLU A 14 16.51 -3.09 -19.16
N LEU A 15 15.80 -3.08 -18.04
CA LEU A 15 15.91 -2.01 -17.05
C LEU A 15 17.31 -2.04 -16.42
N LEU A 16 18.06 -0.94 -16.60
CA LEU A 16 19.44 -0.81 -16.15
C LEU A 16 19.54 -1.08 -14.65
N GLN A 17 20.65 -1.71 -14.25
CA GLN A 17 20.87 -2.12 -12.86
C GLN A 17 20.78 -0.96 -11.86
N GLU A 18 21.17 0.26 -12.27
CA GLU A 18 21.06 1.49 -11.47
C GLU A 18 19.63 1.86 -11.09
N PHE A 19 18.63 1.45 -11.88
CA PHE A 19 17.21 1.67 -11.60
C PHE A 19 16.54 0.48 -10.91
N ARG A 20 17.28 -0.61 -10.66
CA ARG A 20 16.72 -1.80 -9.98
C ARG A 20 16.65 -1.56 -8.48
N ILE A 21 15.46 -1.72 -7.93
CA ILE A 21 15.26 -1.71 -6.47
C ILE A 21 15.83 -3.02 -5.90
N ILE A 22 16.96 -2.95 -5.22
CA ILE A 22 17.57 -4.09 -4.52
C ILE A 22 16.97 -4.16 -3.11
N ARG A 23 16.20 -5.21 -2.82
CA ARG A 23 15.64 -5.46 -1.48
C ARG A 23 16.60 -6.35 -0.69
N ASN A 24 17.37 -5.77 0.22
CA ASN A 24 18.20 -6.53 1.17
C ASN A 24 17.40 -6.91 2.43
N ILE A 25 16.45 -7.83 2.29
CA ILE A 25 15.61 -8.28 3.42
C ILE A 25 16.44 -9.23 4.28
N MET A 26 16.86 -8.76 5.46
CA MET A 26 17.55 -9.58 6.46
C MET A 26 16.60 -9.92 7.61
N GLY A 27 16.36 -11.21 7.84
CA GLY A 27 15.43 -11.69 8.87
C GLY A 27 13.96 -11.45 8.51
N ASP A 28 13.08 -11.56 9.50
CA ASP A 28 11.65 -11.31 9.33
C ASP A 28 11.33 -9.81 9.46
N PRO A 29 10.90 -9.14 8.37
CA PRO A 29 10.57 -7.72 8.39
C PRO A 29 9.35 -7.40 9.27
N LEU A 30 8.53 -8.40 9.61
CA LEU A 30 7.31 -8.24 10.39
C LEU A 30 7.51 -8.56 11.88
N ALA A 31 8.71 -8.99 12.30
CA ALA A 31 8.96 -9.46 13.65
C ALA A 31 8.61 -8.45 14.77
N ARG A 32 8.62 -7.15 14.45
CA ARG A 32 8.30 -6.06 15.40
C ARG A 32 6.89 -5.50 15.23
N MET A 33 6.12 -5.97 14.25
CA MET A 33 4.79 -5.44 14.02
C MET A 33 3.80 -5.98 15.06
N PRO A 34 2.90 -5.14 15.58
CA PRO A 34 1.84 -5.61 16.45
C PRO A 34 0.92 -6.54 15.65
N LYS A 35 0.46 -7.62 16.29
CA LYS A 35 -0.54 -8.51 15.68
C LYS A 35 -1.87 -7.79 15.65
N LEU A 36 -2.43 -7.65 14.45
CA LEU A 36 -3.78 -7.14 14.27
C LEU A 36 -4.82 -8.21 14.61
N PRO A 37 -5.99 -7.82 15.13
CA PRO A 37 -7.11 -8.73 15.30
C PRO A 37 -7.54 -9.29 13.93
N VAL A 38 -7.78 -10.59 13.87
CA VAL A 38 -8.16 -11.29 12.62
C VAL A 38 -9.60 -10.99 12.24
N HIS A 39 -10.45 -10.75 13.23
CA HIS A 39 -11.86 -10.44 13.03
C HIS A 39 -12.15 -9.01 13.48
N PRO A 40 -12.86 -8.22 12.65
CA PRO A 40 -13.36 -6.93 13.08
C PRO A 40 -14.44 -7.13 14.16
N PRO A 41 -14.70 -6.10 14.99
CA PRO A 41 -15.82 -6.11 15.92
C PRO A 41 -17.16 -6.18 15.17
N ASP A 42 -18.19 -6.67 15.85
CA ASP A 42 -19.55 -6.71 15.31
C ASP A 42 -20.03 -5.30 14.94
N TYR A 43 -20.72 -5.19 13.81
CA TYR A 43 -21.25 -3.93 13.35
C TYR A 43 -22.44 -3.48 14.20
N THR A 44 -22.31 -2.30 14.80
CA THR A 44 -23.42 -1.59 15.45
C THR A 44 -23.77 -0.35 14.65
N PRO A 45 -25.03 -0.16 14.20
CA PRO A 45 -25.42 1.04 13.48
C PRO A 45 -25.27 2.28 14.37
N GLN A 46 -24.38 3.18 13.97
CA GLN A 46 -24.11 4.49 14.59
C GLN A 46 -23.96 5.51 13.44
N GLU A 47 -24.16 6.80 13.71
CA GLU A 47 -24.21 7.79 12.64
C GLU A 47 -22.86 8.05 11.95
N ARG A 48 -21.74 8.08 12.70
CA ARG A 48 -20.42 8.50 12.16
C ARG A 48 -19.22 7.74 12.73
N TYR A 49 -19.05 7.73 14.05
CA TYR A 49 -17.88 7.15 14.71
C TYR A 49 -18.25 5.87 15.46
N THR A 50 -17.30 4.95 15.55
CA THR A 50 -17.37 3.84 16.50
C THR A 50 -17.05 4.34 17.91
N LEU A 51 -17.54 3.65 18.94
CA LEU A 51 -17.28 4.02 20.34
C LEU A 51 -15.77 4.17 20.63
N GLY A 52 -14.95 3.25 20.13
CA GLY A 52 -13.49 3.35 20.30
C GLY A 52 -12.84 4.53 19.57
N GLN A 53 -13.49 5.10 18.56
CA GLN A 53 -13.04 6.34 17.92
C GLN A 53 -13.46 7.58 18.71
N ILE A 54 -14.62 7.55 19.37
CA ILE A 54 -15.09 8.64 20.25
C ILE A 54 -14.17 8.74 21.48
N GLU A 55 -13.88 7.61 22.13
CA GLU A 55 -12.97 7.52 23.28
C GLU A 55 -11.53 7.98 22.98
N LEU A 56 -11.12 7.99 21.71
CA LEU A 56 -9.80 8.46 21.28
C LEU A 56 -9.77 9.96 20.97
N ILE A 57 -10.94 10.56 20.71
CA ILE A 57 -11.08 11.98 20.35
C ILE A 57 -11.37 12.84 21.58
N ASP A 58 -12.07 12.28 22.58
CA ASP A 58 -12.33 12.90 23.90
C ASP A 58 -11.07 12.92 24.80
#